data_AF-Q6AM68-F1
#
_entry.id   AF-Q6AM68-F1
#
_cell.length_a   1.000
_cell.length_b   1.000
_cell.length_c   1.000
_cell.angle_alpha   90.00
_cell.angle_beta   90.00
_cell.angle_gamma   90.00
#
_symmetry.space_group_name_H-M   'P 1'
#
loop_
_entity.id
_entity.type
_entity.pdbx_description
1 polymer ?
#
loop_
_entity_poly.entity_id
_entity_poly.type
_entity_poly.pdbx_seq_one_letter_code
_entity_poly.pdbx_strand_id
1 'polypeptide(L)'
;MKKMMLIGETHAGKSSLIKALSGQEFQPRRAMALQYFGPFINTPGEFIENHFFFPALITTSADCHVLAMVQDASSRSSLFPPLLPRCSTAGGRADHQD
;
A
#
# COMPACT_ATOMS: atom_id res chain seq x y z
N MET A 1 13.82 9.39 -14.84
CA MET A 1 13.74 8.07 -14.17
C MET A 1 12.28 7.73 -13.93
N LYS A 2 11.87 6.46 -14.08
CA LYS A 2 10.48 6.05 -13.84
C LYS A 2 10.21 6.01 -12.33
N LYS A 3 9.24 6.79 -11.85
CA LYS A 3 8.84 6.82 -10.44
C LYS A 3 7.69 5.84 -10.18
N MET A 4 7.73 5.13 -9.05
CA MET A 4 6.68 4.22 -8.58
C MET A 4 6.11 4.74 -7.26
N MET A 5 4.81 4.96 -7.20
CA MET A 5 4.10 5.34 -5.97
C MET A 5 3.38 4.13 -5.39
N LEU A 6 3.60 3.85 -4.12
CA LEU A 6 3.00 2.74 -3.40
C LEU A 6 1.83 3.24 -2.55
N ILE A 7 0.63 2.71 -2.77
CA ILE A 7 -0.58 2.99 -1.99
C ILE A 7 -1.14 1.71 -1.38
N GLY A 8 -1.83 1.83 -0.25
CA GLY A 8 -2.41 0.68 0.46
C GLY A 8 -2.57 0.99 1.94
N GLU A 9 -3.36 0.18 2.64
CA GLU A 9 -3.67 0.33 4.07
C GLU A 9 -2.42 0.40 4.94
N THR A 10 -2.57 0.98 6.13
CA THR A 10 -1.54 0.91 7.16
C THR A 10 -1.19 -0.55 7.43
N HIS A 11 0.10 -0.86 7.57
CA HIS A 11 0.62 -2.24 7.70
C HIS A 11 0.49 -3.17 6.49
N ALA A 12 0.02 -2.71 5.32
CA ALA A 12 -0.02 -3.53 4.09
C ALA A 12 1.36 -3.99 3.55
N GLY A 13 2.47 -3.59 4.18
CA GLY A 13 3.82 -4.01 3.77
C GLY A 13 4.54 -3.08 2.78
N LYS A 14 4.02 -1.86 2.55
CA LYS A 14 4.60 -0.86 1.62
C LYS A 14 6.10 -0.60 1.86
N SER A 15 6.46 -0.25 3.10
CA SER A 15 7.86 0.01 3.50
C SER A 15 8.75 -1.22 3.32
N SER A 16 8.24 -2.40 3.70
CA SER A 16 8.94 -3.68 3.53
C SER A 16 9.18 -4.01 2.05
N LEU A 17 8.21 -3.70 1.20
CA LEU A 17 8.33 -3.88 -0.25
C LEU A 17 9.37 -2.92 -0.85
N ILE A 18 9.43 -1.66 -0.42
CA ILE A 18 10.47 -0.72 -0.85
C ILE A 18 11.86 -1.22 -0.43
N LYS A 19 12.01 -1.69 0.81
CA LYS A 19 13.25 -2.30 1.30
C LYS A 19 13.67 -3.48 0.41
N ALA A 20 12.76 -4.40 0.13
CA ALA A 20 13.02 -5.57 -0.71
C ALA A 20 13.39 -5.19 -2.16
N LEU A 21 12.67 -4.25 -2.78
CA LEU A 21 12.88 -3.83 -4.17
C LEU A 21 14.14 -2.95 -4.36
N SER A 22 14.49 -2.15 -3.35
CA SER A 22 15.66 -1.28 -3.40
C SER A 22 16.96 -1.97 -3.01
N GLY A 23 16.88 -3.09 -2.26
CA GLY A 23 18.04 -3.72 -1.63
C GLY A 23 18.71 -2.84 -0.56
N GLN A 24 18.04 -1.77 -0.12
CA GLN A 24 18.56 -0.80 0.84
C GLN A 24 17.63 -0.73 2.07
N GLU A 25 18.20 -0.39 3.22
CA GLU A 25 17.39 -0.12 4.40
C GLU A 25 16.52 1.12 4.16
N PHE A 26 15.21 0.92 4.21
CA PHE A 26 14.22 1.98 4.18
C PHE A 26 13.52 2.06 5.54
N GLN A 27 13.78 3.16 6.26
CA GLN A 27 13.08 3.47 7.50
C GLN A 27 12.22 4.72 7.28
N PRO A 28 10.89 4.62 7.44
CA PRO A 28 10.03 5.76 7.24
C PRO A 28 10.34 6.85 8.27
N ARG A 29 10.72 8.05 7.81
CA ARG A 29 11.11 9.18 8.67
C ARG A 29 9.93 9.86 9.37
N ARG A 30 8.73 9.82 8.77
CA ARG A 30 7.50 10.40 9.31
C ARG A 30 6.31 9.56 8.89
N ALA A 31 5.47 9.16 9.85
CA ALA A 31 4.32 8.28 9.59
C ALA A 31 3.30 8.94 8.64
N MET A 32 2.95 10.21 8.86
CA MET A 32 1.94 10.94 8.08
C MET A 32 2.56 11.92 7.07
N ALA A 33 3.52 11.47 6.27
CA ALA A 33 4.05 12.26 5.17
C ALA A 33 4.42 11.38 3.97
N LEU A 34 4.27 11.93 2.76
CA LEU A 34 4.84 11.34 1.56
C LEU A 34 6.36 11.23 1.70
N GLN A 35 6.92 10.07 1.40
CA GLN A 35 8.35 9.84 1.48
C GLN A 35 8.91 9.40 0.14
N TYR A 36 9.94 10.11 -0.29
CA TYR A 36 10.64 9.87 -1.54
C TYR A 36 11.93 9.11 -1.24
N PHE A 37 12.10 7.95 -1.86
CA PHE A 37 13.27 7.09 -1.69
C PHE A 37 13.71 6.53 -3.05
N GLY A 38 14.72 7.15 -3.65
CA GLY A 38 15.14 6.80 -5.01
C GLY A 38 13.98 6.92 -6.01
N PRO A 39 13.62 5.84 -6.74
CA PRO A 39 12.47 5.85 -7.65
C PRO A 39 11.12 5.63 -6.94
N PHE A 40 11.11 5.37 -5.63
CA PHE A 40 9.90 5.03 -4.89
C PHE A 40 9.30 6.24 -4.18
N ILE A 41 7.97 6.30 -4.19
CA ILE A 41 7.17 7.24 -3.41
C ILE A 41 6.31 6.40 -2.46
N ASN A 42 6.67 6.40 -1.18
CA ASN A 42 5.91 5.75 -0.13
C ASN A 42 4.81 6.69 0.37
N THR A 43 3.56 6.26 0.34
CA THR A 43 2.47 7.01 0.97
C THR A 43 2.16 6.47 2.37
N PRO A 44 1.69 7.33 3.29
CA PRO A 44 1.05 6.87 4.53
C PRO A 44 -0.17 5.99 4.21
N GLY A 45 -0.48 5.02 5.08
CA GLY A 45 -1.68 4.19 4.90
C GLY A 45 -2.97 4.97 5.15
N GLU A 46 -2.89 5.89 6.10
CA GLU A 46 -3.92 6.83 6.50
C GLU A 46 -4.45 7.67 5.32
N PHE A 47 -3.64 7.83 4.25
CA PHE A 47 -4.02 8.63 3.09
C PHE A 47 -5.09 7.95 2.22
N ILE A 48 -5.15 6.61 2.21
CA ILE A 48 -6.21 5.87 1.49
C ILE A 48 -7.40 5.57 2.42
N GLU A 49 -7.17 5.55 3.73
CA GLU A 49 -8.20 5.35 4.75
C GLU A 49 -9.09 6.59 4.96
N ASN A 50 -8.57 7.80 4.69
CA ASN A 50 -9.31 9.05 4.84
C ASN A 50 -9.32 9.87 3.54
N HIS A 51 -10.52 10.11 3.00
CA HIS A 51 -10.77 10.85 1.76
C HIS A 51 -10.19 12.27 1.77
N PHE A 52 -9.99 12.87 2.95
CA PHE A 52 -9.35 14.18 3.09
C PHE A 52 -7.95 14.22 2.44
N PHE A 53 -7.24 13.09 2.40
CA PHE A 53 -5.89 13.00 1.83
C PHE A 53 -5.86 12.57 0.36
N PHE A 54 -7.00 12.27 -0.26
CA PHE A 54 -7.03 11.88 -1.68
C PHE A 54 -6.43 12.93 -2.62
N PRO A 55 -6.62 14.25 -2.40
CA PRO A 55 -5.95 15.26 -3.23
C PRO A 55 -4.43 15.13 -3.23
N ALA A 56 -3.83 14.75 -2.09
CA ALA A 56 -2.38 14.51 -2.00
C ALA A 56 -1.97 13.29 -2.83
N LEU A 57 -2.75 12.19 -2.78
CA LEU A 57 -2.50 11.01 -3.60
C LEU A 57 -2.63 11.30 -5.10
N ILE A 58 -3.71 11.98 -5.51
CA ILE A 58 -3.99 12.32 -6.90
C ILE A 58 -2.90 13.24 -7.45
N THR A 59 -2.57 14.32 -6.73
CA THR A 59 -1.53 15.27 -7.16
C THR A 59 -0.18 14.58 -7.28
N THR A 60 0.19 13.74 -6.32
CA THR A 60 1.46 13.00 -6.35
C THR A 60 1.50 11.99 -7.49
N SER A 61 0.37 11.35 -7.79
CA SER A 61 0.28 10.35 -8.86
C SER A 61 0.57 10.93 -10.25
N ALA A 62 0.34 12.23 -10.47
CA ALA A 62 0.63 12.91 -11.72
C ALA A 62 2.12 12.89 -12.10
N ASP A 63 3.01 12.83 -11.09
CA ASP A 63 4.46 12.74 -11.29
C ASP A 63 4.98 11.29 -11.36
N CYS A 64 4.08 10.30 -11.26
CA CYS A 64 4.41 8.89 -11.16
C CYS A 64 4.20 8.17 -12.49
N HIS A 65 5.02 7.14 -12.74
CA HIS A 65 4.90 6.29 -13.92
C HIS A 65 4.17 4.99 -13.60
N VAL A 66 4.24 4.55 -12.34
CA VAL A 66 3.58 3.34 -11.84
C VAL A 66 2.89 3.67 -10.53
N LEU A 67 1.62 3.30 -10.44
CA LEU A 67 0.88 3.25 -9.18
C LEU A 67 0.80 1.79 -8.72
N ALA A 68 1.52 1.45 -7.65
CA ALA A 68 1.55 0.13 -7.05
C ALA A 68 0.55 0.08 -5.90
N MET A 69 -0.51 -0.71 -6.06
CA MET A 69 -1.46 -1.03 -5.00
C MET A 69 -0.92 -2.20 -4.19
N VAL A 70 -0.72 -1.98 -2.88
CA VAL A 70 -0.17 -2.97 -1.95
C VAL A 70 -1.27 -3.36 -0.98
N GLN A 71 -1.56 -4.66 -0.93
CA GLN A 71 -2.57 -5.23 -0.05
C GLN A 71 -1.96 -6.33 0.82
N ASP A 72 -2.34 -6.34 2.10
CA ASP A 72 -2.04 -7.46 2.99
C ASP A 72 -2.84 -8.70 2.56
N ALA A 73 -2.13 -9.75 2.13
CA ALA A 73 -2.72 -11.01 1.71
C ALA A 73 -3.42 -11.77 2.85
N SER A 74 -3.12 -11.45 4.11
CA SER A 74 -3.76 -12.04 5.29
C SER A 74 -5.05 -11.31 5.72
N SER A 75 -5.26 -10.08 5.22
CA SER A 75 -6.41 -9.27 5.60
C SER A 75 -7.72 -9.81 5.03
N ARG A 76 -8.77 -9.84 5.87
CA ARG A 76 -10.14 -10.20 5.48
C ARG A 76 -10.89 -9.06 4.79
N SER A 77 -10.42 -7.82 4.96
CA SER A 77 -10.98 -6.60 4.37
C SER A 77 -10.06 -6.02 3.30
N SER A 78 -10.60 -5.09 2.52
CA SER A 78 -9.84 -4.29 1.56
C SER A 78 -10.49 -2.93 1.41
N LEU A 79 -9.68 -1.89 1.28
CA LEU A 79 -10.13 -0.58 0.81
C LEU A 79 -10.17 -0.48 -0.72
N PHE A 80 -9.66 -1.49 -1.42
CA PHE A 80 -9.67 -1.52 -2.87
C PHE A 80 -11.00 -2.06 -3.42
N PRO A 81 -11.40 -1.66 -4.65
CA PRO A 81 -12.59 -2.18 -5.31
C PRO A 81 -12.66 -3.71 -5.34
N PRO A 82 -13.86 -4.32 -5.27
CA PRO A 82 -14.05 -5.77 -5.12
C PRO A 82 -13.52 -6.63 -6.29
N LEU A 83 -13.15 -6.01 -7.41
CA LEU A 83 -12.56 -6.67 -8.58
C LEU A 83 -11.03 -6.73 -8.56
N LEU A 84 -10.38 -6.11 -7.56
CA LEU A 84 -8.96 -6.37 -7.28
C LEU A 84 -8.85 -7.72 -6.59
N PRO A 85 -8.24 -8.74 -7.25
CA PRO A 85 -8.25 -10.10 -6.76
C PRO A 85 -7.52 -10.18 -5.42
N ARG A 86 -8.26 -10.60 -4.40
CA ARG A 86 -7.68 -10.95 -3.10
C ARG A 86 -6.94 -12.28 -3.24
N CYS A 87 -5.88 -12.45 -2.48
CA CYS A 87 -5.32 -13.78 -2.27
C CYS A 87 -6.34 -14.58 -1.44
N SER A 88 -7.22 -15.34 -2.10
CA SER A 88 -8.10 -16.27 -1.41
C SER A 88 -7.23 -17.42 -0.93
N THR A 89 -6.84 -17.40 0.34
CA THR A 89 -6.34 -18.61 0.99
C THR A 89 -7.47 -19.64 0.92
N ALA A 90 -7.24 -20.72 0.16
CA ALA A 90 -8.19 -21.81 0.06
C ALA A 90 -8.47 -22.35 1.48
N GLY A 91 -9.75 -22.34 1.85
CA GLY A 91 -10.39 -23.01 2.99
C GLY A 91 -9.51 -23.56 4.11
N GLY A 92 -9.43 -22.81 5.21
CA GLY A 92 -9.43 -23.41 6.54
C GLY A 92 -10.87 -23.50 7.02
N ARG A 93 -11.47 -24.70 7.01
CA ARG A 93 -12.73 -24.98 7.71
C ARG A 93 -12.58 -24.56 9.17
N ALA A 94 -13.45 -23.66 9.61
CA ALA A 94 -13.91 -23.62 11.00
C ALA A 94 -15.42 -23.46 10.92
N ASP A 95 -16.08 -24.55 10.53
CA ASP A 95 -17.41 -24.84 11.01
C ASP A 95 -17.28 -25.01 12.53
N HIS A 96 -17.74 -24.02 13.29
CA HIS A 96 -18.33 -24.29 14.58
C HIS A 96 -19.61 -23.46 14.70
N GLN A 97 -20.72 -24.16 14.47
CA GLN A 97 -21.98 -23.93 15.16
C GLN A 97 -21.70 -24.12 16.66
N ASP A 98 -21.87 -23.05 17.44
CA ASP A 98 -22.84 -22.89 18.54
C ASP A 98 -22.60 -21.56 19.27
#